data_AF-A0A4P6FD05-F1
#
_entry.id   AF-A0A4P6FD05-F1
#
_cell.length_a   1.000
_cell.length_b   1.000
_cell.length_c   1.000
_cell.angle_alpha   90.00
_cell.angle_beta   90.00
_cell.angle_gamma   90.00
#
_symmetry.space_group_name_H-M   'P 1'
#
loop_
_entity.id
_entity.type
_entity.pdbx_description
1 polymer ?
#
loop_
_entity_poly.entity_id
_entity_poly.type
_entity_poly.pdbx_seq_one_letter_code
_entity_poly.pdbx_strand_id
1 'polypeptide(L)'
;MAANADTSDLMAPEQNLGRIMWTGTIWFGVAALAAALFLGPLLASGWRPAQLATSAQVVWWIGSALVALSLGLIGWSGCPILEVSVRVADRNKTRTMQLGTLLFIVGGVLAVFAVLIG
;
A
#
# COMPACT_ATOMS: atom_id res chain seq x y z
N MET A 1 -20.61 -22.30 38.77
CA MET A 1 -19.52 -22.64 37.84
C MET A 1 -19.98 -22.24 36.44
N ALA A 2 -19.86 -20.95 36.12
CA ALA A 2 -20.11 -20.39 34.78
C ALA A 2 -18.92 -19.47 34.52
N ALA A 3 -17.88 -20.06 33.94
CA ALA A 3 -16.59 -19.44 33.71
C ALA A 3 -16.57 -18.81 32.30
N ASN A 4 -16.14 -17.54 32.24
CA ASN A 4 -15.27 -16.99 31.20
C ASN A 4 -15.54 -17.38 29.74
N ALA A 5 -16.64 -16.91 29.14
CA ALA A 5 -16.85 -16.99 27.68
C ALA A 5 -16.87 -15.62 26.98
N ASP A 6 -17.10 -14.50 27.69
CA ASP A 6 -17.37 -13.20 27.03
C ASP A 6 -16.19 -12.21 26.95
N THR A 7 -15.08 -12.45 27.64
CA THR A 7 -13.92 -11.52 27.61
C THR A 7 -12.96 -11.79 26.44
N SER A 8 -13.03 -12.96 25.81
CA SER A 8 -12.17 -13.33 24.68
C SER A 8 -12.60 -12.73 23.34
N ASP A 9 -13.85 -12.30 23.20
CA ASP A 9 -14.40 -11.81 21.91
C ASP A 9 -14.40 -10.27 21.82
N LEU A 10 -14.33 -9.57 22.95
CA LEU A 10 -14.30 -8.10 23.01
C LEU A 10 -12.89 -7.50 22.89
N MET A 11 -11.85 -8.25 23.25
CA MET A 11 -10.44 -7.81 23.15
C MET A 11 -9.80 -8.04 21.76
N ALA A 12 -10.45 -8.82 20.88
CA ALA A 12 -9.91 -9.17 19.56
C ALA A 12 -9.81 -8.01 18.56
N PRO A 13 -10.79 -7.09 18.46
CA PRO A 13 -10.76 -6.03 17.44
C PRO A 13 -9.72 -4.95 17.72
N GLU A 14 -9.48 -4.61 18.98
CA GLU A 14 -8.54 -3.55 19.38
C GLU A 14 -7.09 -4.01 19.20
N GLN A 15 -6.77 -5.23 19.60
CA GLN A 15 -5.46 -5.84 19.35
C GLN A 15 -5.20 -6.00 17.84
N ASN A 16 -6.21 -6.38 17.06
CA ASN A 16 -6.08 -6.49 15.62
C ASN A 16 -5.82 -5.12 14.97
N LEU A 17 -6.51 -4.07 15.41
CA LEU A 17 -6.27 -2.70 14.97
C LEU A 17 -4.86 -2.20 15.28
N GLY A 18 -4.37 -2.45 16.50
CA GLY A 18 -2.99 -2.14 16.89
C GLY A 18 -1.97 -2.81 15.96
N ARG A 19 -2.18 -4.10 15.68
CA ARG A 19 -1.36 -4.85 14.74
C ARG A 19 -1.44 -4.30 13.32
N ILE A 20 -2.63 -3.97 12.83
CA ILE A 20 -2.81 -3.41 11.48
C ILE A 20 -2.14 -2.05 11.35
N MET A 21 -2.21 -1.18 12.36
CA MET A 21 -1.51 0.10 12.34
C MET A 21 0.01 -0.09 12.25
N TRP A 22 0.58 -0.94 13.11
CA TRP A 22 2.03 -1.16 13.14
C TRP A 22 2.54 -1.81 11.85
N THR A 23 1.86 -2.87 11.39
CA THR A 23 2.19 -3.53 10.13
C THR A 23 2.00 -2.58 8.95
N GLY A 24 0.92 -1.80 8.90
CA GLY A 24 0.67 -0.79 7.88
C GLY A 24 1.78 0.25 7.79
N THR A 25 2.28 0.76 8.93
CA THR A 25 3.43 1.68 8.96
C THR A 25 4.70 1.04 8.39
N ILE A 26 5.03 -0.20 8.77
CA ILE A 26 6.20 -0.89 8.20
C ILE A 26 6.04 -1.04 6.69
N TRP A 27 4.91 -1.56 6.24
CA TRP A 27 4.66 -1.82 4.83
C TRP A 27 4.67 -0.52 4.01
N PHE A 28 4.17 0.58 4.57
CA PHE A 28 4.30 1.90 3.96
C PHE A 28 5.78 2.28 3.77
N GLY A 29 6.59 2.14 4.82
CA GLY A 29 8.03 2.43 4.76
C GLY A 29 8.76 1.57 3.73
N VAL A 30 8.48 0.27 3.70
CA VAL A 30 9.05 -0.69 2.72
C VAL A 30 8.63 -0.33 1.30
N ALA A 31 7.34 -0.06 1.06
CA ALA A 31 6.83 0.29 -0.26
C ALA A 31 7.40 1.62 -0.77
N ALA A 32 7.49 2.64 0.10
CA ALA A 32 8.09 3.93 -0.24
C ALA A 32 9.59 3.79 -0.55
N LEU A 33 10.32 3.01 0.26
CA LEU A 33 11.73 2.74 0.03
C LEU A 33 11.94 1.97 -1.29
N ALA A 34 11.13 0.95 -1.57
CA ALA A 34 11.21 0.20 -2.82
C ALA A 34 10.97 1.12 -4.04
N ALA A 35 9.97 2.00 -3.98
CA ALA A 35 9.74 3.00 -5.02
C ALA A 35 10.93 3.95 -5.19
N ALA A 36 11.52 4.42 -4.08
CA ALA A 36 12.69 5.30 -4.11
C ALA A 36 13.95 4.60 -4.67
N LEU A 37 14.18 3.34 -4.30
CA LEU A 37 15.32 2.55 -4.79
C LEU A 37 15.21 2.22 -6.27
N PHE A 38 13.99 2.06 -6.80
CA PHE A 38 13.78 1.87 -8.23
C PHE A 38 13.89 3.21 -9.00
N LEU A 39 13.13 4.23 -8.57
CA LEU A 39 13.00 5.48 -9.30
C LEU A 39 14.24 6.38 -9.16
N GLY A 40 14.94 6.33 -8.02
CA GLY A 40 16.10 7.17 -7.73
C GLY A 40 17.24 7.01 -8.75
N PRO A 41 17.81 5.80 -8.92
CA PRO A 41 18.85 5.56 -9.91
C PRO A 41 18.38 5.83 -11.35
N LEU A 42 17.13 5.49 -11.67
CA LEU A 42 16.55 5.73 -12.99
C LEU A 42 16.50 7.24 -13.32
N LEU A 43 16.01 8.06 -12.39
CA LEU A 43 15.99 9.51 -12.58
C LEU A 43 17.39 10.12 -12.57
N ALA A 44 18.31 9.58 -11.76
CA ALA A 44 19.70 10.01 -11.67
C ALA A 44 20.49 9.71 -12.96
N SER A 45 20.14 8.67 -13.71
CA SER A 45 20.74 8.38 -15.02
C SER A 45 20.26 9.31 -16.13
N GLY A 46 19.35 10.24 -15.83
CA GLY A 46 18.74 11.14 -16.82
C GLY A 46 17.54 10.56 -17.56
N TRP A 47 17.08 9.35 -17.19
CA TRP A 47 15.90 8.76 -17.80
C TRP A 47 14.65 9.60 -17.50
N ARG A 48 13.75 9.70 -18.49
CA ARG A 48 12.46 10.41 -18.37
C ARG A 48 11.36 9.60 -19.05
N PRO A 49 10.13 9.59 -18.51
CA PRO A 49 9.00 8.90 -19.14
C PRO A 49 8.70 9.35 -20.57
N ALA A 50 9.08 10.57 -20.95
CA ALA A 50 8.91 11.11 -22.30
C ALA A 50 9.83 10.46 -23.36
N GLN A 51 10.81 9.65 -22.93
CA GLN A 51 11.71 8.92 -23.83
C GLN A 51 11.09 7.60 -24.32
N LEU A 52 10.02 7.11 -23.67
CA LEU A 52 9.32 5.89 -24.05
C LEU A 52 8.47 6.09 -25.31
N ALA A 53 8.30 5.02 -26.09
CA ALA A 53 7.26 4.97 -27.13
C ALA A 53 5.88 5.24 -26.51
N THR A 54 4.96 5.87 -27.26
CA THR A 54 3.66 6.34 -26.76
C THR A 54 2.87 5.26 -25.99
N SER A 55 2.86 4.02 -26.49
CA SER A 55 2.19 2.89 -25.83
C SER A 55 2.82 2.55 -24.48
N ALA A 56 4.15 2.45 -24.41
CA ALA A 56 4.88 2.21 -23.17
C ALA A 56 4.76 3.37 -22.18
N GLN A 57 4.70 4.61 -22.67
CA GLN A 57 4.48 5.79 -21.84
C GLN A 57 3.12 5.75 -21.13
N VAL A 58 2.06 5.33 -21.82
CA VAL A 58 0.73 5.15 -21.21
C VAL A 58 0.77 4.08 -20.13
N VAL A 59 1.40 2.93 -20.40
CA VAL A 59 1.56 1.83 -19.43
C VAL A 59 2.35 2.29 -18.20
N TRP A 60 3.44 3.05 -18.40
CA TRP A 60 4.23 3.64 -17.32
C TRP A 60 3.39 4.51 -16.39
N TRP A 61 2.57 5.42 -16.95
CA TRP A 61 1.74 6.33 -16.15
C TRP A 61 0.64 5.60 -15.41
N ILE A 62 0.00 4.59 -16.03
CA ILE A 62 -0.97 3.73 -15.35
C ILE A 62 -0.29 3.01 -14.18
N GLY A 63 0.85 2.35 -14.43
CA GLY A 63 1.60 1.65 -13.38
C GLY A 63 2.00 2.57 -12.23
N SER A 64 2.54 3.74 -12.55
CA SER A 64 2.94 4.77 -11.58
C SER A 64 1.76 5.29 -10.75
N ALA A 65 0.61 5.53 -11.39
CA ALA A 65 -0.60 5.97 -10.68
C ALA A 65 -1.10 4.90 -9.70
N LEU A 66 -1.08 3.62 -10.08
CA LEU A 66 -1.45 2.51 -9.19
C LEU A 66 -0.49 2.41 -8.00
N VAL A 67 0.83 2.55 -8.21
CA VAL A 67 1.81 2.58 -7.12
C VAL A 67 1.57 3.77 -6.18
N ALA A 68 1.29 4.95 -6.72
CA ALA A 68 0.99 6.13 -5.91
C ALA A 68 -0.29 5.94 -5.06
N LEU A 69 -1.36 5.41 -5.66
CA LEU A 69 -2.59 5.08 -4.94
C LEU A 69 -2.36 4.03 -3.86
N SER A 70 -1.55 3.00 -4.15
CA SER A 70 -1.12 2.00 -3.17
C SER A 70 -0.48 2.65 -1.94
N LEU A 71 0.50 3.53 -2.14
CA LEU A 71 1.19 4.21 -1.03
C LEU A 71 0.21 5.00 -0.16
N GLY A 72 -0.77 5.66 -0.78
CA GLY A 72 -1.85 6.35 -0.05
C GLY A 72 -2.70 5.39 0.80
N LEU A 73 -3.10 4.24 0.23
CA LEU A 73 -3.93 3.25 0.92
C LEU A 73 -3.21 2.53 2.07
N ILE A 74 -1.94 2.17 1.88
CA ILE A 74 -1.10 1.53 2.91
C ILE A 74 -0.74 2.57 3.98
N GLY A 75 -0.43 3.81 3.58
CA GLY A 75 -0.19 4.89 4.54
C GLY A 75 -1.40 5.14 5.44
N TRP A 76 -2.60 5.22 4.83
CA TRP A 76 -3.85 5.38 5.58
C TRP A 76 -4.16 4.20 6.50
N SER A 77 -3.83 2.96 6.10
CA SER A 77 -4.03 1.79 6.97
C SER A 77 -3.16 1.84 8.23
N GLY A 78 -1.99 2.49 8.17
CA GLY A 78 -1.09 2.74 9.31
C GLY A 78 -1.55 3.84 10.28
N CYS A 79 -2.30 4.85 9.82
CA CYS A 79 -2.68 6.01 10.63
C CYS A 79 -3.73 5.69 11.72
N PRO A 80 -3.66 6.21 12.95
CA PRO A 80 -4.70 5.99 13.97
C PRO A 80 -6.04 6.64 13.56
N ILE A 81 -7.16 5.92 13.74
CA ILE A 81 -8.51 6.41 13.41
C ILE A 81 -9.31 6.58 14.69
N LEU A 82 -9.82 7.79 14.95
CA LEU A 82 -10.53 8.15 16.18
C LEU A 82 -12.03 8.45 15.98
N GLU A 83 -12.48 8.58 14.74
CA GLU A 83 -13.83 9.07 14.41
C GLU A 83 -14.89 7.96 14.31
N VAL A 84 -14.49 6.71 14.03
CA VAL A 84 -15.40 5.60 13.78
C VAL A 84 -15.20 4.45 14.75
N SER A 85 -16.24 3.61 14.90
CA SER A 85 -16.17 2.43 15.75
C SER A 85 -15.04 1.48 15.35
N VAL A 86 -14.50 0.77 16.34
CA VAL A 86 -13.40 -0.21 16.19
C VAL A 86 -13.68 -1.23 15.07
N ARG A 87 -14.90 -1.76 14.98
CA ARG A 87 -15.28 -2.73 13.92
C ARG A 87 -15.25 -2.12 12.51
N VAL A 88 -15.63 -0.85 12.36
CA VAL A 88 -15.58 -0.16 11.06
C VAL A 88 -14.14 0.14 10.67
N ALA A 89 -13.34 0.63 11.63
CA ALA A 89 -11.92 0.90 11.41
C ALA A 89 -11.14 -0.36 11.02
N ASP A 90 -11.35 -1.49 11.70
CA ASP A 90 -10.72 -2.78 11.40
C ASP A 90 -11.02 -3.25 9.97
N ARG A 91 -12.30 -3.22 9.57
CA ARG A 91 -12.73 -3.63 8.22
C ARG A 91 -12.14 -2.72 7.14
N ASN A 92 -12.18 -1.40 7.34
CA ASN A 92 -11.67 -0.47 6.34
C ASN A 92 -10.15 -0.60 6.19
N LYS A 93 -9.41 -0.66 7.30
CA LYS A 93 -7.95 -0.80 7.27
C LYS A 93 -7.51 -2.12 6.65
N THR A 94 -8.20 -3.22 6.93
CA THR A 94 -7.92 -4.50 6.29
C THR A 94 -8.09 -4.41 4.77
N ARG A 95 -9.19 -3.80 4.31
CA ARG A 95 -9.45 -3.62 2.87
C ARG A 95 -8.44 -2.70 2.19
N THR A 96 -8.10 -1.57 2.80
CA THR A 96 -7.11 -0.66 2.21
C THR A 96 -5.72 -1.26 2.20
N MET A 97 -5.37 -2.10 3.19
CA MET A 97 -4.11 -2.84 3.19
C MET A 97 -4.03 -3.86 2.05
N GLN A 98 -5.07 -4.67 1.88
CA GLN A 98 -5.15 -5.67 0.81
C GLN A 98 -5.16 -5.02 -0.57
N LEU A 99 -6.00 -4.00 -0.76
CA LEU A 99 -6.08 -3.28 -2.02
C LEU A 99 -4.78 -2.52 -2.31
N GLY A 100 -4.20 -1.85 -1.33
CA GLY A 100 -2.91 -1.18 -1.46
C GLY A 100 -1.82 -2.14 -1.91
N THR A 101 -1.69 -3.29 -1.24
CA THR A 101 -0.70 -4.32 -1.62
C THR A 101 -0.91 -4.82 -3.05
N LEU A 102 -2.16 -5.10 -3.44
CA LEU A 102 -2.48 -5.51 -4.81
C LEU A 102 -2.07 -4.45 -5.83
N LEU A 103 -2.43 -3.19 -5.58
CA LEU A 103 -2.10 -2.05 -6.45
C LEU A 103 -0.59 -1.84 -6.54
N PHE A 104 0.16 -2.05 -5.46
CA PHE A 104 1.62 -1.98 -5.47
C PHE A 104 2.23 -3.01 -6.43
N ILE A 105 1.78 -4.26 -6.33
CA ILE A 105 2.29 -5.37 -7.16
C ILE A 105 1.96 -5.13 -8.62
N VAL A 106 0.68 -4.89 -8.93
CA VAL A 106 0.23 -4.69 -10.33
C VAL A 106 0.86 -3.43 -10.92
N GLY A 107 0.81 -2.31 -10.18
CA GLY A 107 1.38 -1.05 -10.63
C GLY A 107 2.90 -1.13 -10.84
N GLY A 108 3.61 -1.76 -9.91
CA GLY A 108 5.05 -1.98 -10.00
C GLY A 108 5.43 -2.85 -11.19
N VAL A 109 4.72 -3.95 -11.43
CA VAL A 109 4.94 -4.81 -12.60
C VAL A 109 4.73 -4.03 -13.90
N LEU A 110 3.65 -3.25 -14.01
CA LEU A 110 3.38 -2.43 -15.19
C LEU A 110 4.45 -1.36 -15.42
N ALA A 111 4.88 -0.67 -14.35
CA ALA A 111 5.91 0.35 -14.43
C ALA A 111 7.27 -0.24 -14.87
N VAL A 112 7.71 -1.33 -14.24
CA VAL A 112 8.95 -2.03 -14.62
C VAL A 112 8.85 -2.56 -16.04
N PHE A 113 7.74 -3.19 -16.40
CA PHE A 113 7.51 -3.70 -17.76
C PHE A 113 7.64 -2.58 -18.79
N ALA A 114 7.02 -1.42 -18.57
CA ALA A 114 7.11 -0.28 -19.48
C ALA A 114 8.55 0.22 -19.68
N VAL A 115 9.37 0.22 -18.62
CA VAL A 115 10.80 0.60 -18.69
C VAL A 115 11.64 -0.45 -19.42
N LEU A 116 11.28 -1.74 -19.33
CA LEU A 116 12.05 -2.80 -19.99
C LEU A 116 11.79 -2.89 -21.50
N ILE A 117 10.63 -2.43 -21.97
CA ILE A 117 10.24 -2.55 -23.39
C ILE A 117 10.43 -1.27 -24.22
N GLY A 118 10.81 -0.15 -23.59
CA GLY A 118 10.95 1.16 -24.25
C GLY A 118 12.27 1.82 -23.93
#